data_AF-A0A4Y2II67-F1
#
_entry.id   AF-A0A4Y2II67-F1
#
_cell.length_a   1.000
_cell.length_b   1.000
_cell.length_c   1.000
_cell.angle_alpha   90.00
_cell.angle_beta   90.00
_cell.angle_gamma   90.00
#
_symmetry.space_group_name_H-M   'P 1'
#
loop_
_entity.id
_entity.type
_entity.pdbx_description
1 polymer ?
#
loop_
_entity_poly.entity_id
_entity_poly.type
_entity_poly.pdbx_seq_one_letter_code
_entity_poly.pdbx_strand_id
1 'polypeptide(L)'
;MEKVNTVVSCVNDASMIVKNCVKTSVANKDKSFERELLMLVVNKITDFIPNKIINVDVDVSEFVSLTHHSFNVPDKIDMLLGAEIFYELLRPGQIYAQNSQLLLQNTVFDYDVSGSVDQVAEDRVHCGLILDDDLNKTLKQFWEIESVDVKSAGDTEASLCEEHFVRTHKRNEEGRYVVSMALSRDPSCLGNSKDMAVRQLNSLWKRLSRDSEYFS
;
A
#
# COMPACT_ATOMS: atom_id res chain seq x y z
N MET A 1 -22.66 -15.26 -22.71
CA MET A 1 -22.26 -14.27 -21.68
C MET A 1 -23.36 -13.24 -21.62
N GLU A 2 -23.94 -13.05 -20.44
CA GLU A 2 -25.10 -12.18 -20.24
C GLU A 2 -24.68 -10.92 -19.48
N LYS A 3 -25.35 -9.79 -19.74
CA LYS A 3 -25.09 -8.54 -19.04
C LYS A 3 -25.86 -8.53 -17.73
N VAL A 4 -25.18 -8.18 -16.64
CA VAL A 4 -25.77 -8.00 -15.31
C VAL A 4 -25.33 -6.65 -14.73
N ASN A 5 -25.96 -6.21 -13.66
CA ASN A 5 -25.52 -5.03 -12.90
C ASN A 5 -25.71 -5.32 -11.42
N THR A 6 -24.73 -6.03 -10.85
CA THR A 6 -24.79 -6.52 -9.47
C THR A 6 -23.61 -5.98 -8.69
N VAL A 7 -23.85 -5.57 -7.44
CA VAL A 7 -22.79 -5.17 -6.52
C VAL A 7 -22.33 -6.38 -5.72
N VAL A 8 -21.02 -6.62 -5.70
CA VAL A 8 -20.37 -7.60 -4.83
C VAL A 8 -19.66 -6.84 -3.72
N SER A 9 -20.00 -7.13 -2.48
CA SER A 9 -19.33 -6.60 -1.29
C SER A 9 -18.19 -7.51 -0.86
N CYS A 10 -17.08 -6.90 -0.46
CA CYS A 10 -15.83 -7.51 -0.06
C CYS A 10 -15.50 -7.14 1.41
N VAL A 11 -14.36 -7.61 1.90
CA VAL A 11 -13.87 -7.28 3.25
C VAL A 11 -13.65 -5.76 3.38
N ASN A 12 -13.95 -5.19 4.56
CA ASN A 12 -13.85 -3.77 4.88
C ASN A 12 -14.77 -2.85 4.03
N ASP A 13 -16.00 -3.28 3.75
CA ASP A 13 -17.01 -2.52 2.99
C ASP A 13 -16.60 -2.12 1.55
N ALA A 14 -15.46 -2.64 1.07
CA ALA A 14 -15.08 -2.51 -0.32
C ALA A 14 -16.14 -3.16 -1.20
N SER A 15 -16.51 -2.54 -2.31
CA SER A 15 -17.52 -3.08 -3.22
C SER A 15 -17.12 -2.91 -4.67
N MET A 16 -17.60 -3.81 -5.53
CA MET A 16 -17.36 -3.77 -6.97
C MET A 16 -18.66 -4.00 -7.73
N ILE A 17 -18.86 -3.22 -8.79
CA ILE A 17 -19.95 -3.43 -9.73
C ILE A 17 -19.52 -4.46 -10.78
N VAL A 18 -20.25 -5.57 -10.84
CA VAL A 18 -20.05 -6.63 -11.84
C VAL A 18 -21.05 -6.46 -12.97
N LYS A 19 -20.52 -6.42 -14.20
CA LYS A 19 -21.28 -6.11 -15.42
C LYS A 19 -21.69 -7.33 -16.25
N ASN A 20 -21.05 -8.47 -15.98
CA ASN A 20 -21.18 -9.65 -16.81
C ASN A 20 -21.32 -10.89 -15.94
N CYS A 21 -22.16 -11.83 -16.38
CA CYS A 21 -22.23 -13.17 -15.82
C CYS A 21 -22.14 -14.22 -16.94
N VAL A 22 -21.76 -15.43 -16.56
CA VAL A 22 -21.68 -16.58 -17.44
C VAL A 22 -22.25 -17.80 -16.73
N LYS A 23 -23.13 -18.53 -17.41
CA LYS A 23 -23.54 -19.86 -16.99
C LYS A 23 -22.52 -20.86 -17.54
N THR A 24 -21.87 -21.62 -16.67
CA THR A 24 -20.83 -22.59 -17.04
C THR A 24 -20.94 -23.86 -16.23
N SER A 25 -20.48 -24.97 -16.79
CA SER A 25 -20.36 -26.23 -16.06
C SER A 25 -18.95 -26.37 -15.47
N VAL A 26 -18.87 -26.84 -14.22
CA VAL A 26 -17.63 -27.21 -13.53
C VAL A 26 -17.69 -28.71 -13.26
N ALA A 27 -16.70 -29.44 -13.75
CA ALA A 27 -16.61 -30.89 -13.61
C ALA A 27 -15.19 -31.32 -13.28
N ASN A 28 -15.06 -32.46 -12.59
CA ASN A 28 -13.76 -33.08 -12.35
C ASN A 28 -13.30 -33.89 -13.58
N LYS A 29 -12.03 -34.37 -13.56
CA LYS A 29 -11.39 -35.01 -14.72
C LYS A 29 -12.14 -36.25 -15.24
N ASP A 30 -12.70 -37.04 -14.34
CA ASP A 30 -13.44 -38.27 -14.67
C ASP A 30 -14.95 -38.05 -14.87
N LYS A 31 -15.43 -36.82 -14.70
CA LYS A 31 -16.85 -36.42 -14.78
C LYS A 31 -17.77 -37.13 -13.78
N SER A 32 -17.23 -37.68 -12.70
CA SER A 32 -18.04 -38.23 -11.61
C SER A 32 -18.74 -37.13 -10.79
N PHE A 33 -18.27 -35.89 -10.91
CA PHE A 33 -18.90 -34.69 -10.37
C PHE A 33 -19.04 -33.64 -11.47
N GLU A 34 -20.23 -33.05 -11.58
CA GLU A 34 -20.52 -31.95 -12.50
C GLU A 34 -21.61 -31.03 -11.90
N ARG A 35 -21.40 -29.72 -11.99
CA ARG A 35 -22.36 -28.68 -11.59
C ARG A 35 -22.41 -27.54 -12.58
N GLU A 36 -23.62 -27.17 -12.97
CA GLU A 36 -23.86 -25.93 -13.70
C GLU A 36 -24.00 -24.77 -12.72
N LEU A 37 -23.21 -23.73 -12.92
CA LEU A 37 -23.09 -22.58 -12.02
C LEU A 37 -23.24 -21.28 -12.79
N LEU A 38 -23.81 -20.28 -12.14
CA LEU A 38 -23.87 -18.92 -12.66
C LEU A 38 -22.72 -18.11 -12.05
N MET A 39 -21.68 -17.88 -12.84
CA MET A 39 -20.46 -17.20 -12.42
C MET A 39 -20.49 -15.72 -12.79
N LEU A 40 -20.08 -14.87 -11.86
CA LEU A 40 -19.85 -13.46 -12.11
C LEU A 40 -18.45 -13.26 -12.72
N VAL A 41 -18.35 -12.43 -13.77
CA VAL A 41 -17.07 -12.16 -14.43
C VAL A 41 -16.48 -10.86 -13.94
N VAL A 42 -15.30 -10.98 -13.33
CA VAL A 42 -14.53 -9.87 -12.74
C VAL A 42 -13.16 -9.77 -13.40
N ASN A 43 -12.56 -8.58 -13.38
CA ASN A 43 -11.24 -8.36 -13.98
C ASN A 43 -10.11 -9.07 -13.21
N LYS A 44 -10.28 -9.20 -11.88
CA LYS A 44 -9.32 -9.81 -10.97
C LYS A 44 -10.07 -10.37 -9.76
N ILE A 45 -9.81 -11.63 -9.41
CA ILE A 45 -10.40 -12.29 -8.23
C ILE A 45 -9.55 -12.00 -7.00
N THR A 46 -8.27 -12.36 -7.05
CA THR A 46 -7.29 -12.10 -5.99
C THR A 46 -5.93 -11.72 -6.60
N ASP A 47 -5.00 -11.27 -5.75
CA ASP A 47 -3.58 -11.38 -6.06
C ASP A 47 -3.11 -12.84 -6.05
N PHE A 48 -1.81 -13.08 -6.25
CA PHE A 48 -1.27 -14.43 -6.19
C PHE A 48 -1.48 -15.05 -4.82
N ILE A 49 -1.95 -16.29 -4.82
CA ILE A 49 -2.16 -17.10 -3.62
C ILE A 49 -1.37 -18.41 -3.79
N PRO A 50 -0.42 -18.70 -2.88
CA PRO A 50 0.08 -17.82 -1.83
C PRO A 50 0.78 -16.56 -2.39
N ASN A 51 0.95 -15.52 -1.59
CA ASN A 51 1.64 -14.29 -2.03
C ASN A 51 3.17 -14.43 -2.04
N LYS A 52 3.68 -15.52 -1.46
CA LYS A 52 5.09 -15.92 -1.41
C LYS A 52 5.21 -17.43 -1.53
N ILE A 53 6.39 -17.91 -1.89
CA ILE A 53 6.68 -19.34 -1.88
C ILE A 53 6.60 -19.84 -0.43
N ILE A 54 5.83 -20.90 -0.21
CA ILE A 54 5.75 -21.60 1.06
C ILE A 54 6.76 -22.74 1.01
N ASN A 55 7.72 -22.74 1.94
CA ASN A 55 8.62 -23.87 2.09
C ASN A 55 7.90 -24.99 2.83
N VAL A 56 7.55 -26.06 2.13
CA VAL A 56 6.90 -27.24 2.70
C VAL A 56 7.95 -28.35 2.72
N ASP A 57 8.48 -28.65 3.91
CA ASP A 57 9.50 -29.70 4.11
C ASP A 57 8.88 -31.11 4.20
N VAL A 58 7.61 -31.24 3.82
CA VAL A 58 6.86 -32.49 3.87
C VAL A 58 6.48 -32.90 2.45
N ASP A 59 6.83 -34.12 2.07
CA ASP A 59 6.34 -34.69 0.81
C ASP A 59 4.88 -35.11 0.98
N VAL A 60 3.99 -34.18 0.62
CA VAL A 60 2.55 -34.36 0.65
C VAL A 60 2.08 -35.22 -0.54
N SER A 61 2.89 -35.28 -1.59
CA SER A 61 2.60 -35.84 -2.92
C SER A 61 2.81 -37.35 -3.01
N GLU A 62 3.64 -37.93 -2.15
CA GLU A 62 4.01 -39.36 -2.23
C GLU A 62 2.80 -40.31 -2.03
N PHE A 63 1.71 -39.84 -1.42
CA PHE A 63 0.62 -40.70 -0.97
C PHE A 63 -0.75 -40.40 -1.58
N VAL A 64 -0.95 -39.22 -2.20
CA VAL A 64 -2.23 -38.78 -2.75
C VAL A 64 -2.08 -37.88 -3.97
N SER A 65 -3.07 -37.92 -4.87
CA SER A 65 -3.23 -36.88 -5.89
C SER A 65 -3.67 -35.59 -5.22
N LEU A 66 -3.01 -34.48 -5.52
CA LEU A 66 -3.39 -33.15 -5.06
C LEU A 66 -4.16 -32.42 -6.16
N THR A 67 -5.16 -31.64 -5.77
CA THR A 67 -5.91 -30.79 -6.70
C THR A 67 -5.00 -29.77 -7.39
N HIS A 68 -4.00 -29.24 -6.66
CA HIS A 68 -3.03 -28.27 -7.13
C HIS A 68 -1.61 -28.68 -6.72
N HIS A 69 -0.82 -29.18 -7.67
CA HIS A 69 0.57 -29.59 -7.38
C HIS A 69 1.50 -28.43 -7.01
N SER A 70 1.19 -27.21 -7.45
CA SER A 70 1.96 -25.98 -7.17
C SER A 70 1.33 -25.13 -6.07
N PHE A 71 0.57 -25.72 -5.13
CA PHE A 71 -0.10 -25.00 -4.04
C PHE A 71 0.82 -24.13 -3.17
N ASN A 72 2.12 -24.44 -3.18
CA ASN A 72 3.15 -23.75 -2.40
C ASN A 72 3.85 -22.62 -3.16
N VAL A 73 3.51 -22.38 -4.44
CA VAL A 73 4.11 -21.35 -5.29
C VAL A 73 3.05 -20.29 -5.62
N PRO A 74 3.40 -18.99 -5.62
CA PRO A 74 2.47 -17.94 -5.99
C PRO A 74 1.87 -18.13 -7.38
N ASP A 75 0.54 -18.24 -7.44
CA ASP A 75 -0.20 -18.35 -8.70
C ASP A 75 -1.55 -17.62 -8.63
N LYS A 76 -2.14 -17.38 -9.80
CA LYS A 76 -3.45 -16.74 -9.94
C LYS A 76 -4.58 -17.70 -9.61
N ILE A 77 -5.66 -17.15 -9.06
CA ILE A 77 -6.93 -17.86 -8.93
C ILE A 77 -7.81 -17.51 -10.13
N ASP A 78 -8.20 -18.53 -10.91
CA ASP A 78 -9.07 -18.38 -12.08
C ASP A 78 -10.56 -18.42 -11.74
N MET A 79 -10.93 -19.08 -10.64
CA MET A 79 -12.32 -19.28 -10.24
C MET A 79 -12.48 -19.29 -8.73
N LEU A 80 -13.46 -18.55 -8.21
CA LEU A 80 -13.88 -18.59 -6.82
C LEU A 80 -15.24 -19.30 -6.73
N LEU A 81 -15.24 -20.48 -6.12
CA LEU A 81 -16.47 -21.25 -5.91
C LEU A 81 -17.15 -20.79 -4.61
N GLY A 82 -18.44 -20.44 -4.72
CA GLY A 82 -19.23 -19.99 -3.59
C GLY A 82 -19.56 -21.10 -2.59
N ALA A 83 -20.05 -20.68 -1.41
CA ALA A 83 -20.52 -21.59 -0.38
C ALA A 83 -21.69 -22.50 -0.84
N GLU A 84 -22.37 -22.13 -1.92
CA GLU A 84 -23.51 -22.87 -2.49
C GLU A 84 -23.18 -24.34 -2.82
N ILE A 85 -21.96 -24.62 -3.29
CA ILE A 85 -21.52 -25.99 -3.62
C ILE A 85 -20.46 -26.52 -2.67
N PHE A 86 -19.99 -25.71 -1.71
CA PHE A 86 -18.84 -26.04 -0.88
C PHE A 86 -18.96 -27.43 -0.22
N TYR A 87 -20.10 -27.72 0.40
CA TYR A 87 -20.31 -29.01 1.07
C TYR A 87 -20.50 -30.19 0.11
N GLU A 88 -20.83 -29.94 -1.17
CA GLU A 88 -20.90 -30.98 -2.19
C GLU A 88 -19.53 -31.36 -2.74
N LEU A 89 -18.55 -30.44 -2.64
CA LEU A 89 -17.17 -30.68 -3.05
C LEU A 89 -16.43 -31.57 -2.05
N LEU A 90 -16.78 -31.50 -0.77
CA LEU A 90 -16.10 -32.26 0.28
C LEU A 90 -16.45 -33.76 0.22
N ARG A 91 -15.43 -34.59 0.36
CA ARG A 91 -15.56 -36.05 0.49
C ARG A 91 -15.10 -36.51 1.87
N PRO A 92 -15.61 -37.65 2.37
CA PRO A 92 -15.02 -38.28 3.54
C PRO A 92 -13.54 -38.60 3.29
N GLY A 93 -12.69 -38.31 4.27
CA GLY A 93 -11.26 -38.57 4.20
C GLY A 93 -10.45 -37.31 4.51
N GLN A 94 -9.63 -37.42 5.55
CA GLN A 94 -8.68 -36.40 5.97
C GLN A 94 -7.36 -37.08 6.30
N ILE A 95 -6.25 -36.51 5.83
CA ILE A 95 -4.91 -37.02 6.11
C ILE A 95 -4.09 -35.88 6.70
N TYR A 96 -3.54 -36.10 7.88
CA TYR A 96 -2.57 -35.19 8.47
C TYR A 96 -1.19 -35.51 7.92
N ALA A 97 -0.54 -34.52 7.31
CA ALA A 97 0.81 -34.69 6.81
C ALA A 97 1.79 -34.83 7.99
N GLN A 98 2.68 -35.81 7.92
CA GLN A 98 3.56 -36.17 9.05
C GLN A 98 4.41 -34.98 9.50
N ASN A 99 4.53 -34.81 10.82
CA ASN A 99 5.33 -33.73 11.44
C ASN A 99 4.98 -32.31 10.96
N SER A 100 3.72 -32.07 10.57
CA SER A 100 3.26 -30.74 10.15
C SER A 100 1.87 -30.41 10.69
N GLN A 101 1.46 -29.15 10.54
CA GLN A 101 0.09 -28.70 10.79
C GLN A 101 -0.76 -28.71 9.50
N LEU A 102 -0.28 -29.39 8.45
CA LEU A 102 -0.99 -29.50 7.18
C LEU A 102 -2.01 -30.65 7.22
N LEU A 103 -3.20 -30.34 6.72
CA LEU A 103 -4.33 -31.22 6.58
C LEU A 103 -4.71 -31.33 5.10
N LEU A 104 -4.74 -32.56 4.62
CA LEU A 104 -5.24 -32.93 3.30
C LEU A 104 -6.70 -33.29 3.40
N GLN A 105 -7.56 -32.49 2.79
CA GLN A 105 -8.99 -32.74 2.72
C GLN A 105 -9.33 -33.42 1.39
N ASN A 106 -9.96 -34.58 1.45
CA ASN A 106 -10.45 -35.26 0.24
C ASN A 106 -11.61 -34.44 -0.36
N THR A 107 -11.55 -34.16 -1.66
CA THR A 107 -12.61 -33.47 -2.39
C THR A 107 -12.98 -34.22 -3.67
N VAL A 108 -14.01 -33.76 -4.37
CA VAL A 108 -14.35 -34.25 -5.72
C VAL A 108 -13.27 -33.95 -6.76
N PHE A 109 -12.32 -33.07 -6.48
CA PHE A 109 -11.24 -32.64 -7.38
C PHE A 109 -9.85 -33.16 -6.96
N ASP A 110 -9.79 -34.20 -6.12
CA ASP A 110 -8.59 -34.70 -5.42
C ASP A 110 -8.37 -34.02 -4.05
N TYR A 111 -7.20 -34.22 -3.44
CA TYR A 111 -6.93 -33.70 -2.10
C TYR A 111 -6.50 -32.23 -2.13
N ASP A 112 -7.21 -31.42 -1.35
CA ASP A 112 -6.87 -30.02 -1.09
C ASP A 112 -5.99 -29.90 0.16
N VAL A 113 -4.96 -29.06 0.08
CA VAL A 113 -4.05 -28.80 1.20
C VAL A 113 -4.54 -27.59 2.00
N SER A 114 -4.67 -27.75 3.31
CA SER A 114 -4.99 -26.67 4.25
C SER A 114 -4.12 -26.76 5.49
N GLY A 115 -4.10 -25.71 6.30
CA GLY A 115 -3.36 -25.69 7.56
C GLY A 115 -2.37 -24.54 7.63
N SER A 116 -1.48 -24.61 8.63
CA SER A 116 -0.45 -23.61 8.88
C SER A 116 0.93 -24.20 8.61
N VAL A 117 1.86 -23.33 8.21
CA VAL A 117 3.28 -23.66 8.09
C VAL A 117 4.03 -22.64 8.92
N ASP A 118 4.96 -23.11 9.75
CA ASP A 118 5.84 -22.25 10.52
C ASP A 118 6.80 -21.54 9.57
N GLN A 119 6.42 -20.36 9.08
CA GLN A 119 7.33 -19.50 8.35
C GLN A 119 8.20 -18.76 9.36
N VAL A 120 9.51 -18.73 9.10
CA VAL A 120 10.44 -17.89 9.87
C VAL A 120 9.88 -16.48 9.85
N ALA A 121 9.56 -15.95 11.04
CA ALA A 121 8.96 -14.64 11.18
C ALA A 121 9.84 -13.60 10.45
N GLU A 122 9.38 -13.14 9.30
CA GLU A 122 9.91 -11.90 8.74
C GLU A 122 9.45 -10.77 9.65
N ASP A 123 10.37 -9.89 10.03
CA ASP A 123 10.15 -8.70 10.87
C ASP A 123 9.32 -7.61 10.15
N ARG A 124 8.49 -8.02 9.18
CA ARG A 124 7.76 -7.15 8.26
C ARG A 124 6.28 -7.25 8.55
N VAL A 125 5.76 -6.21 9.18
CA VAL A 125 4.32 -5.98 9.30
C VAL A 125 3.78 -5.68 7.90
N HIS A 126 2.96 -6.59 7.37
CA HIS A 126 2.19 -6.32 6.15
C HIS A 126 0.99 -5.44 6.55
N CYS A 127 1.08 -4.14 6.26
CA CYS A 127 -0.08 -3.27 6.28
C CYS A 127 -0.85 -3.46 4.97
N GLY A 128 -2.05 -4.05 5.04
CA GLY A 128 -2.99 -4.04 3.92
C GLY A 128 -3.47 -2.60 3.69
N LEU A 129 -2.83 -1.89 2.76
CA LEU A 129 -3.31 -0.59 2.31
C LEU A 129 -4.45 -0.83 1.32
N ILE A 130 -5.69 -0.70 1.80
CA ILE A 130 -6.83 -0.58 0.89
C ILE A 130 -6.79 0.84 0.36
N LEU A 131 -6.39 0.99 -0.90
CA LEU A 131 -6.55 2.24 -1.64
C LEU A 131 -8.04 2.42 -1.91
N ASP A 132 -8.71 3.12 -1.02
CA ASP A 132 -10.04 3.65 -1.29
C ASP A 132 -9.89 4.83 -2.27
N ASP A 133 -10.39 4.64 -3.49
CA ASP A 133 -10.37 5.67 -4.53
C ASP A 133 -11.13 6.93 -4.08
N ASP A 134 -12.13 6.77 -3.20
CA ASP A 134 -12.86 7.91 -2.61
C ASP A 134 -12.00 8.71 -1.62
N LEU A 135 -11.09 8.06 -0.88
CA LEU A 135 -10.14 8.77 -0.01
C LEU A 135 -9.17 9.60 -0.85
N ASN A 136 -8.60 9.03 -1.92
CA ASN A 136 -7.72 9.77 -2.82
C ASN A 136 -8.42 10.96 -3.48
N LYS A 137 -9.68 10.78 -3.87
CA LYS A 137 -10.50 11.85 -4.44
C LYS A 137 -10.81 12.93 -3.40
N THR A 138 -11.11 12.55 -2.17
CA THR A 138 -11.38 13.48 -1.06
C THR A 138 -10.13 14.26 -0.69
N LEU A 139 -8.97 13.60 -0.61
CA LEU A 139 -7.67 14.25 -0.43
C LEU A 139 -7.40 15.24 -1.55
N LYS A 140 -7.58 14.83 -2.81
CA LYS A 140 -7.37 15.73 -3.95
C LYS A 140 -8.28 16.96 -3.89
N GLN A 141 -9.55 16.79 -3.56
CA GLN A 141 -10.49 17.91 -3.38
C GLN A 141 -10.10 18.81 -2.21
N PHE A 142 -9.63 18.23 -1.11
CA PHE A 142 -9.13 19.00 0.04
C PHE A 142 -7.95 19.90 -0.39
N TRP A 143 -6.97 19.36 -1.12
CA TRP A 143 -5.84 20.13 -1.63
C TRP A 143 -6.25 21.19 -2.66
N GLU A 144 -7.26 20.92 -3.50
CA GLU A 144 -7.82 21.89 -4.44
C GLU A 144 -8.57 23.04 -3.73
N ILE A 145 -9.20 22.77 -2.59
CA ILE A 145 -9.90 23.79 -1.77
C ILE A 145 -8.91 24.62 -0.94
N GLU A 146 -7.88 23.98 -0.35
CA GLU A 146 -6.84 24.69 0.40
C GLU A 146 -5.81 25.38 -0.51
N SER A 147 -5.68 24.97 -1.77
CA SER A 147 -4.85 25.68 -2.73
C SER A 147 -5.49 27.04 -3.03
N VAL A 148 -4.93 28.08 -2.44
CA VAL A 148 -5.23 29.45 -2.83
C VAL A 148 -4.70 29.63 -4.25
N ASP A 149 -5.59 29.93 -5.19
CA ASP A 149 -5.20 30.38 -6.53
C ASP A 149 -4.25 31.56 -6.38
N VAL A 150 -2.95 31.31 -6.57
CA VAL A 150 -1.96 32.37 -6.68
C VAL A 150 -2.25 33.04 -8.02
N LYS A 151 -3.15 34.02 -8.00
CA LYS A 151 -3.32 34.92 -9.13
C LYS A 151 -1.94 35.49 -9.42
N SER A 152 -1.34 35.11 -10.55
CA SER A 152 -0.12 35.73 -11.07
C SER A 152 -0.46 37.14 -11.57
N ALA A 153 -1.00 37.97 -10.69
CA ALA A 153 -1.38 39.33 -10.98
C ALA A 153 -0.14 40.20 -10.79
N GLY A 154 0.78 40.19 -11.75
CA GLY A 154 1.70 41.30 -12.02
C GLY A 154 2.46 41.91 -10.83
N ASP A 155 2.73 41.15 -9.76
CA ASP A 155 3.44 41.67 -8.59
C ASP A 155 4.94 41.67 -8.90
N THR A 156 5.47 42.84 -9.22
CA THR A 156 6.92 43.08 -9.40
C THR A 156 7.74 42.53 -8.24
N GLU A 157 7.21 42.53 -7.02
CA GLU A 157 7.88 41.97 -5.84
C GLU A 157 7.95 40.44 -5.86
N ALA A 158 6.89 39.76 -6.30
CA ALA A 158 6.89 38.30 -6.42
C ALA A 158 7.91 37.84 -7.47
N SER A 159 8.00 38.55 -8.61
CA SER A 159 8.99 38.25 -9.64
C SER A 159 10.42 38.50 -9.15
N LEU A 160 10.67 39.56 -8.36
CA LEU A 160 11.98 39.84 -7.77
C LEU A 160 12.38 38.80 -6.71
N CYS A 161 11.42 38.34 -5.91
CA CYS A 161 11.61 37.26 -4.93
C CYS A 161 11.96 35.94 -5.62
N GLU A 162 11.25 35.59 -6.70
CA GLU A 162 11.51 34.39 -7.49
C GLU A 162 12.90 34.45 -8.14
N GLU A 163 13.24 35.56 -8.81
CA GLU A 163 14.56 35.73 -9.43
C GLU A 163 15.69 35.69 -8.38
N HIS A 164 15.48 36.29 -7.22
CA HIS A 164 16.43 36.25 -6.10
C HIS A 164 16.61 34.81 -5.58
N PHE A 165 15.51 34.07 -5.41
CA PHE A 165 15.55 32.68 -4.97
C PHE A 165 16.31 31.82 -5.98
N VAL A 166 15.94 31.87 -7.26
CA VAL A 166 16.62 31.13 -8.34
C VAL A 166 18.12 31.45 -8.37
N ARG A 167 18.50 32.71 -8.22
CA ARG A 167 19.92 33.12 -8.25
C ARG A 167 20.70 32.69 -7.02
N THR A 168 20.08 32.65 -5.84
CA THR A 168 20.81 32.50 -4.57
C THR A 168 20.62 31.15 -3.90
N HIS A 169 19.62 30.37 -4.31
CA HIS A 169 19.44 29.01 -3.82
C HIS A 169 20.59 28.13 -4.30
N LYS A 170 21.16 27.35 -3.39
CA LYS A 170 22.12 26.30 -3.72
C LYS A 170 22.08 25.20 -2.69
N ARG A 171 22.57 24.03 -3.08
CA ARG A 171 22.80 22.92 -2.16
C ARG A 171 24.26 22.94 -1.73
N ASN A 172 24.52 22.89 -0.43
CA ASN A 172 25.88 22.77 0.08
C ASN A 172 26.40 21.32 -0.06
N GLU A 173 27.68 21.11 0.22
CA GLU A 173 28.33 19.78 0.12
C GLU A 173 27.73 18.74 1.08
N GLU A 174 27.08 19.19 2.17
CA GLU A 174 26.35 18.34 3.12
C GLU A 174 24.90 18.02 2.68
N GLY A 175 24.50 18.48 1.49
CA GLY A 175 23.17 18.21 0.95
C GLY A 175 22.04 19.07 1.52
N ARG A 176 22.33 20.14 2.27
CA ARG A 176 21.35 21.11 2.80
C ARG A 176 21.11 22.25 1.81
N TYR A 177 19.87 22.74 1.76
CA TYR A 177 19.53 23.93 1.00
C TYR A 177 20.00 25.19 1.73
N VAL A 178 20.71 26.04 1.01
CA VAL A 178 21.12 27.38 1.44
C VAL A 178 20.37 28.37 0.57
N VAL A 179 19.58 29.23 1.21
CA VAL A 179 18.75 30.25 0.56
C VAL A 179 19.13 31.60 1.13
N SER A 180 19.30 32.60 0.27
CA SER A 180 19.51 33.98 0.72
C SER A 180 18.17 34.66 0.95
N MET A 181 18.09 35.46 2.01
CA MET A 181 16.88 36.20 2.33
C MET A 181 16.77 37.42 1.42
N ALA A 182 15.67 37.50 0.65
CA ALA A 182 15.35 38.70 -0.12
C ALA A 182 15.02 39.87 0.82
N LEU A 183 15.58 41.04 0.54
CA LEU A 183 15.28 42.27 1.28
C LEU A 183 14.31 43.11 0.45
N SER A 184 13.26 43.60 1.10
CA SER A 184 12.26 44.47 0.46
C SER A 184 12.79 45.87 0.11
N ARG A 185 13.94 46.25 0.66
CA ARG A 185 14.62 47.54 0.41
C ARG A 185 16.13 47.34 0.35
N ASP A 186 16.81 48.27 -0.31
CA ASP A 186 18.26 48.27 -0.39
C ASP A 186 18.88 48.35 1.04
N PRO A 187 19.84 47.46 1.39
CA PRO A 187 20.50 47.45 2.70
C PRO A 187 21.10 48.80 3.13
N SER A 188 21.44 49.69 2.19
CA SER A 188 21.97 51.03 2.47
C SER A 188 21.03 51.89 3.33
N CYS A 189 19.73 51.60 3.36
CA CYS A 189 18.79 52.32 4.23
C CYS A 189 19.00 52.06 5.73
N LEU A 190 19.81 51.08 6.12
CA LEU A 190 20.06 50.71 7.51
C LEU A 190 21.05 51.63 8.24
N GLY A 191 21.80 52.48 7.52
CA GLY A 191 22.75 53.43 8.12
C GLY A 191 23.71 52.79 9.14
N ASN A 192 23.87 53.42 10.31
CA ASN A 192 24.76 52.95 11.39
C ASN A 192 24.17 51.84 12.28
N SER A 193 23.05 51.20 11.86
CA SER A 193 22.37 50.17 12.65
C SER A 193 23.28 48.98 12.98
N LYS A 194 24.18 48.59 12.06
CA LYS A 194 25.18 47.54 12.29
C LYS A 194 26.10 47.86 13.47
N ASP A 195 26.65 49.07 13.52
CA ASP A 195 27.57 49.46 14.60
C ASP A 195 26.86 49.51 15.95
N MET A 196 25.61 49.95 15.97
CA MET A 196 24.77 49.92 17.18
C MET A 196 24.49 48.49 17.63
N ALA A 197 24.09 47.61 16.72
CA ALA A 197 23.82 46.20 17.03
C ALA A 197 25.07 45.48 17.55
N VAL A 198 26.24 45.73 16.95
CA VAL A 198 27.52 45.16 17.41
C VAL A 198 27.88 45.65 18.81
N ARG A 199 27.71 46.94 19.11
CA ARG A 199 27.94 47.48 20.47
C ARG A 199 27.01 46.85 21.50
N GLN A 200 25.73 46.69 21.18
CA GLN A 200 24.75 46.03 22.05
C GLN A 200 25.09 44.56 22.28
N LEU A 201 25.43 43.82 21.21
CA LEU A 201 25.84 42.43 21.29
C LEU A 201 27.08 42.27 22.18
N ASN A 202 28.11 43.10 21.99
CA ASN A 202 29.31 43.07 22.83
C ASN A 202 29.01 43.41 24.29
N SER A 203 28.09 44.34 24.54
CA SER A 203 27.64 44.65 25.91
C SER A 203 26.91 43.47 26.55
N LEU A 204 26.07 42.77 25.78
CA LEU A 204 25.38 41.56 26.23
C LEU A 204 26.38 40.43 26.54
N TRP A 205 27.35 40.18 25.66
CA TRP A 205 28.40 39.19 25.89
C TRP A 205 29.20 39.49 27.17
N LYS A 206 29.59 40.75 27.40
CA LYS A 206 30.28 41.16 28.63
C LYS A 206 29.45 40.96 29.89
N ARG A 207 28.13 41.13 29.80
CA ARG A 207 27.20 40.87 30.91
C ARG A 207 27.06 39.38 31.15
N LEU A 208 26.79 38.59 30.09
CA LEU A 208 26.68 37.14 30.18
C LEU A 208 27.95 36.49 30.72
N SER A 209 29.14 36.98 30.35
CA SER A 209 30.41 36.46 30.86
C SER A 209 30.64 36.73 32.34
N ARG A 210 29.86 37.62 32.97
CA ARG A 210 29.92 37.88 34.42
C ARG A 210 28.94 37.02 35.22
N ASP A 211 27.88 36.53 34.58
CA ASP A 211 26.87 35.67 35.22
C ASP A 211 27.15 34.20 34.89
N SER A 212 27.98 33.57 35.73
CA SER A 212 28.40 32.16 35.60
C SER A 212 27.24 31.14 35.70
N GLU A 213 26.04 31.55 36.09
CA GLU A 213 24.87 30.66 36.23
C GLU A 213 24.29 30.20 34.89
N TYR A 214 24.59 30.86 33.77
CA TYR A 214 23.99 30.55 32.46
C TYR A 214 24.91 29.76 31.50
N PHE A 215 26.09 29.31 31.96
CA PHE A 215 27.06 28.53 31.16
C PHE A 215 27.26 27.08 31.66
N SER A 216 26.32 26.54 32.46
CA SER A 216 26.24 25.10 32.78
C SER A 216 25.49 24.32 31.72
#